data_AF-A0A838QGC5-F1
#
_entry.id   AF-A0A838QGC5-F1
#
_cell.length_a   1.000
_cell.length_b   1.000
_cell.length_c   1.000
_cell.angle_alpha   90.00
_cell.angle_beta   90.00
_cell.angle_gamma   90.00
#
_symmetry.space_group_name_H-M   'P 1'
#
loop_
_entity.id
_entity.type
_entity.pdbx_description
1 polymer ?
#
loop_
_entity_poly.entity_id
_entity_poly.type
_entity_poly.pdbx_seq_one_letter_code
_entity_poly.pdbx_strand_id
1 'polypeptide(L)'
;MRAPPVLTLSFMVALILTAGCSNNTGPIAGALTVSLSSPHGDDGAVLLTVVGGPVDSVESTGYPLYSARSGGDTLKLIVTGNLGSGAIARVHIPDSRQASLYSARLAQAAARGTYAPHDPAAYTLTLLP
;
A
#
# COMPACT_ATOMS: atom_id res chain seq x y z
N MET A 1 -47.08 -44.26 50.36
CA MET A 1 -45.73 -44.86 50.31
C MET A 1 -45.04 -44.31 49.06
N ARG A 2 -43.94 -43.56 49.23
CA ARG A 2 -43.24 -42.77 48.20
C ARG A 2 -42.08 -43.59 47.59
N ALA A 3 -41.80 -43.35 46.31
CA ALA A 3 -40.85 -44.04 45.44
C ALA A 3 -39.36 -43.91 45.85
N PRO A 4 -38.47 -44.84 45.38
CA PRO A 4 -37.03 -44.87 45.71
C PRO A 4 -36.16 -43.94 44.85
N PRO A 5 -34.88 -43.69 45.24
CA PRO A 5 -33.97 -42.77 44.57
C PRO A 5 -33.24 -43.44 43.40
N VAL A 6 -33.05 -42.72 42.29
CA VAL A 6 -32.19 -43.16 41.18
C VAL A 6 -30.98 -42.23 41.07
N LEU A 7 -29.83 -42.87 41.19
CA LEU A 7 -28.47 -42.36 41.25
C LEU A 7 -27.88 -42.27 39.83
N THR A 8 -27.10 -41.22 39.56
CA THR A 8 -25.99 -41.12 38.58
C THR A 8 -26.25 -41.40 37.08
N LEU A 9 -25.82 -40.48 36.20
CA LEU A 9 -24.55 -40.64 35.46
C LEU A 9 -24.21 -39.36 34.68
N SER A 10 -23.04 -38.78 35.00
CA SER A 10 -22.40 -37.71 34.22
C SER A 10 -22.15 -38.16 32.78
N PHE A 11 -22.58 -37.36 31.81
CA PHE A 11 -22.15 -37.49 30.42
C PHE A 11 -21.34 -36.24 30.06
N MET A 12 -20.02 -36.32 30.22
CA MET A 12 -19.07 -35.33 29.70
C MET A 12 -19.23 -35.26 28.18
N VAL A 13 -19.84 -34.19 27.69
CA VAL A 13 -19.84 -33.85 26.27
C VAL A 13 -18.43 -33.43 25.89
N ALA A 14 -17.77 -34.27 25.11
CA ALA A 14 -16.42 -34.07 24.61
C ALA A 14 -16.37 -32.83 23.71
N LEU A 15 -15.52 -31.88 24.11
CA LEU A 15 -15.18 -30.66 23.39
C LEU A 15 -14.25 -31.01 22.22
N ILE A 16 -14.78 -31.25 21.02
CA ILE A 16 -14.00 -31.45 19.80
C ILE A 16 -14.27 -30.28 18.84
N LEU A 17 -13.51 -29.19 18.98
CA LEU A 17 -13.61 -28.02 18.08
C LEU A 17 -12.24 -27.40 17.71
N THR A 18 -11.11 -28.07 17.92
CA THR A 18 -9.78 -27.42 17.81
C THR A 18 -8.93 -27.83 16.59
N ALA A 19 -9.52 -28.21 15.46
CA ALA A 19 -8.77 -28.50 14.24
C ALA A 19 -9.32 -27.70 13.05
N GLY A 20 -8.93 -26.43 12.93
CA GLY A 20 -9.49 -25.57 11.89
C GLY A 20 -8.69 -24.34 11.45
N CYS A 21 -7.40 -24.19 11.76
CA CYS A 21 -6.58 -23.10 11.18
C CYS A 21 -5.10 -23.54 11.07
N SER A 22 -4.74 -24.29 10.03
CA SER A 22 -3.33 -24.70 9.81
C SER A 22 -2.70 -24.17 8.53
N ASN A 23 -3.49 -23.60 7.60
CA ASN A 23 -2.97 -23.23 6.29
C ASN A 23 -3.06 -21.71 6.14
N ASN A 24 -1.98 -21.00 6.51
CA ASN A 24 -1.86 -19.56 6.32
C ASN A 24 -1.62 -19.23 4.84
N THR A 25 -2.64 -19.42 4.00
CA THR A 25 -2.63 -19.08 2.56
C THR A 25 -3.07 -17.64 2.31
N GLY A 26 -3.10 -16.80 3.34
CA GLY A 26 -3.49 -15.40 3.24
C GLY A 26 -2.54 -14.56 2.38
N PRO A 27 -2.96 -13.32 2.06
CA PRO A 27 -2.10 -12.31 1.46
C PRO A 27 -0.80 -12.10 2.26
N ILE A 28 0.31 -11.82 1.56
CA ILE A 28 1.56 -11.42 2.22
C ILE A 28 1.70 -9.91 2.03
N ALA A 29 1.54 -9.13 3.11
CA ALA A 29 1.74 -7.68 3.04
C ALA A 29 3.10 -7.32 2.43
N GLY A 30 3.11 -6.28 1.59
CA GLY A 30 4.30 -5.82 0.91
C GLY A 30 4.30 -4.31 0.75
N ALA A 31 5.41 -3.80 0.21
CA ALA A 31 5.55 -2.40 -0.13
C ALA A 31 6.13 -2.28 -1.53
N LEU A 32 5.80 -1.20 -2.23
CA LEU A 32 6.38 -0.82 -3.50
C LEU A 32 7.06 0.54 -3.34
N THR A 33 8.35 0.59 -3.61
CA THR A 33 9.14 1.82 -3.62
C THR A 33 8.90 2.57 -4.92
N VAL A 34 8.40 3.80 -4.80
CA VAL A 34 8.27 4.75 -5.90
C VAL A 34 9.59 5.51 -6.01
N SER A 35 10.32 5.31 -7.11
CA SER A 35 11.55 6.07 -7.38
C SER A 35 11.38 6.96 -8.60
N LEU A 36 11.88 8.19 -8.50
CA LEU A 36 11.90 9.19 -9.55
C LEU A 36 13.32 9.28 -10.11
N SER A 37 13.44 9.37 -11.44
CA SER A 37 14.64 9.87 -12.10
C SER A 37 14.30 11.19 -12.75
N SER A 38 14.98 12.25 -12.33
CA SER A 38 14.78 13.60 -12.85
C SER A 38 15.94 14.06 -13.72
N PRO A 39 15.68 14.74 -14.84
CA PRO A 39 16.69 15.48 -15.58
C PRO A 39 16.95 16.89 -15.02
N HIS A 40 16.17 17.36 -14.04
CA HIS A 40 16.22 18.71 -13.49
C HIS A 40 16.82 18.75 -12.09
N GLY A 41 17.62 19.78 -11.79
CA GLY A 41 18.19 20.01 -10.44
C GLY A 41 17.31 20.87 -9.53
N ASP A 42 16.18 21.35 -10.05
CA ASP A 42 15.32 22.33 -9.40
C ASP A 42 13.89 21.83 -9.16
N ASP A 43 13.63 20.52 -9.19
CA ASP A 43 12.27 20.02 -8.93
C ASP A 43 11.76 20.43 -7.54
N GLY A 44 10.54 20.94 -7.52
CA GLY A 44 9.84 21.45 -6.34
C GLY A 44 8.62 20.63 -5.95
N ALA A 45 7.92 20.06 -6.94
CA ALA A 45 6.73 19.26 -6.72
C ALA A 45 6.48 18.31 -7.90
N VAL A 46 5.93 17.14 -7.58
CA VAL A 46 5.41 16.19 -8.56
C VAL A 46 4.02 15.69 -8.15
N LEU A 47 3.14 15.54 -9.13
CA LEU A 47 1.90 14.78 -9.01
C LEU A 47 2.08 13.48 -9.80
N LEU A 48 1.88 12.34 -9.14
CA LEU A 48 1.90 11.04 -9.76
C LEU A 48 0.64 10.24 -9.43
N THR A 49 0.36 9.25 -10.25
CA THR A 49 -0.77 8.34 -10.09
C THR A 49 -0.26 6.92 -10.05
N VAL A 50 -0.68 6.15 -9.05
CA VAL A 50 -0.47 4.71 -8.94
C VAL A 50 -1.80 4.01 -9.20
N VAL A 51 -1.79 2.99 -10.05
CA VAL A 51 -2.96 2.16 -10.38
C VAL A 51 -2.61 0.69 -10.31
N GLY A 52 -3.56 -0.19 -9.98
CA GLY A 52 -3.39 -1.64 -10.13
C GLY A 52 -4.14 -2.48 -9.10
N GLY A 53 -4.36 -1.96 -7.89
CA GLY A 53 -5.06 -2.68 -6.84
C GLY A 53 -5.20 -1.89 -5.53
N PRO A 54 -5.68 -2.54 -4.46
CA PRO A 54 -5.86 -1.91 -3.16
C PRO A 54 -4.53 -1.48 -2.54
N VAL A 55 -4.47 -0.26 -2.02
CA VAL A 55 -3.33 0.28 -1.27
C VAL A 55 -3.72 0.46 0.19
N ASP A 56 -2.96 -0.12 1.11
CA ASP A 56 -3.22 -0.02 2.55
C ASP A 56 -2.82 1.36 3.10
N SER A 57 -1.61 1.81 2.77
CA SER A 57 -1.09 3.10 3.21
C SER A 57 0.05 3.58 2.30
N VAL A 58 0.46 4.82 2.48
CA VAL A 58 1.58 5.42 1.75
C VAL A 58 2.47 6.10 2.77
N GLU A 59 3.77 5.94 2.58
CA GLU A 59 4.79 6.46 3.46
C GLU A 59 5.76 7.34 2.68
N SER A 60 6.19 8.42 3.31
CA SER A 60 7.23 9.30 2.78
C SER A 60 8.63 8.73 3.02
N THR A 61 9.53 8.95 2.07
CA THR A 61 10.96 8.63 2.17
C THR A 61 11.83 9.84 2.57
N GLY A 62 11.22 10.90 3.12
CA GLY A 62 11.92 12.13 3.52
C GLY A 62 11.36 13.41 2.90
N TYR A 63 10.30 13.31 2.11
CA TYR A 63 9.63 14.43 1.44
C TYR A 63 8.21 14.65 1.98
N PRO A 64 7.72 15.90 2.10
CA PRO A 64 6.30 16.13 2.29
C PRO A 64 5.47 15.38 1.23
N LEU A 65 4.54 14.55 1.70
CA LEU A 65 3.74 13.65 0.87
C LEU A 65 2.26 13.80 1.21
N TYR A 66 1.45 13.95 0.17
CA TYR A 66 0.00 14.02 0.25
C TYR A 66 -0.60 12.96 -0.65
N SER A 67 -1.56 12.20 -0.14
CA SER A 67 -2.19 11.10 -0.87
C SER A 67 -3.70 11.23 -0.89
N ALA A 68 -4.32 10.92 -2.03
CA ALA A 68 -5.77 10.84 -2.14
C ALA A 68 -6.17 9.65 -3.02
N ARG A 69 -7.16 8.89 -2.57
CA ARG A 69 -7.80 7.86 -3.42
C ARG A 69 -8.75 8.55 -4.40
N SER A 70 -8.59 8.25 -5.69
CA SER A 70 -9.36 8.85 -6.78
C SER A 70 -10.29 7.82 -7.41
N GLY A 71 -11.14 7.16 -6.61
CA GLY A 71 -12.07 6.12 -7.06
C GLY A 71 -11.38 4.84 -7.57
N GLY A 72 -12.04 3.68 -7.37
CA GLY A 72 -11.47 2.38 -7.74
C GLY A 72 -10.08 2.16 -7.15
N ASP A 73 -9.19 1.57 -7.96
CA ASP A 73 -7.80 1.26 -7.60
C ASP A 73 -6.81 2.36 -7.99
N THR A 74 -7.24 3.62 -7.97
CA THR A 74 -6.42 4.78 -8.34
C THR A 74 -5.99 5.58 -7.12
N LEU A 75 -4.68 5.70 -6.91
CA LEU A 75 -4.06 6.52 -5.88
C LEU A 75 -3.33 7.70 -6.52
N LYS A 76 -3.63 8.92 -6.08
CA LYS A 76 -2.90 10.13 -6.44
C LYS A 76 -1.95 10.51 -5.33
N LEU A 77 -0.70 10.80 -5.67
CA LEU A 77 0.33 11.25 -4.74
C LEU A 77 0.90 12.58 -5.20
N ILE A 78 0.95 13.54 -4.29
CA ILE A 78 1.71 14.78 -4.45
C ILE A 78 2.92 14.68 -3.53
N VAL A 79 4.11 14.82 -4.10
CA VAL A 79 5.36 14.88 -3.35
C VAL A 79 6.00 16.23 -3.61
N THR A 80 6.44 16.93 -2.57
CA THR A 80 7.03 18.26 -2.68
C THR A 80 8.38 18.35 -1.96
N GLY A 81 9.12 19.44 -2.20
CA GLY A 81 10.39 19.72 -1.53
C GLY A 81 11.55 19.89 -2.49
N ASN A 82 12.77 19.62 -2.02
CA ASN A 82 13.96 19.60 -2.86
C ASN A 82 14.11 18.22 -3.50
N LEU A 83 13.28 17.93 -4.50
CA LEU A 83 13.23 16.61 -5.13
C LEU A 83 14.48 16.39 -5.97
N GLY A 84 15.01 15.17 -5.92
CA GLY A 84 16.08 14.69 -6.77
C GLY A 84 15.79 13.27 -7.21
N SER A 85 16.71 12.67 -7.96
CA SER A 85 16.59 11.26 -8.35
C SER A 85 16.72 10.34 -7.13
N GLY A 86 15.80 9.39 -6.99
CA GLY A 86 15.76 8.45 -5.88
C GLY A 86 14.35 8.10 -5.43
N ALA A 87 14.25 7.41 -4.29
CA ALA A 87 12.98 7.02 -3.70
C ALA A 87 12.26 8.25 -3.14
N ILE A 88 11.00 8.44 -3.55
CA ILE A 88 10.16 9.59 -3.13
C ILE A 88 8.95 9.18 -2.30
N ALA A 89 8.54 7.91 -2.34
CA ALA A 89 7.44 7.36 -1.57
C ALA A 89 7.54 5.82 -1.48
N ARG A 90 6.84 5.24 -0.50
CA ARG A 90 6.61 3.79 -0.39
C ARG A 90 5.12 3.51 -0.28
N VAL A 91 4.60 2.66 -1.16
CA VAL A 91 3.18 2.29 -1.24
C VAL A 91 3.00 0.91 -0.63
N HIS A 92 2.27 0.82 0.48
CA HIS A 92 2.00 -0.45 1.15
C HIS A 92 0.78 -1.13 0.53
N ILE A 93 0.93 -2.41 0.16
CA ILE A 93 -0.08 -3.21 -0.52
C ILE A 93 -0.36 -4.50 0.28
N PRO A 94 -1.59 -5.04 0.20
CA PRO A 94 -1.98 -6.18 1.03
C PRO A 94 -1.35 -7.50 0.58
N ASP A 95 -0.96 -7.63 -0.69
CA ASP A 95 -0.30 -8.83 -1.24
C ASP A 95 0.87 -8.47 -2.16
N SER A 96 2.11 -8.71 -1.71
CA SER A 96 3.34 -8.52 -2.46
C SER A 96 3.43 -9.40 -3.71
N ARG A 97 2.72 -10.54 -3.73
CA ARG A 97 2.63 -11.40 -4.91
C ARG A 97 1.90 -10.73 -6.07
N GLN A 98 1.13 -9.67 -5.80
CA GLN A 98 0.40 -8.87 -6.78
C GLN A 98 1.16 -7.60 -7.22
N ALA A 99 2.43 -7.43 -6.81
CA ALA A 99 3.23 -6.24 -7.11
C ALA A 99 3.24 -5.87 -8.60
N SER A 100 3.26 -6.87 -9.50
CA SER A 100 3.28 -6.67 -10.95
C SER A 100 2.00 -6.07 -11.54
N LEU A 101 0.90 -6.05 -10.79
CA LEU A 101 -0.34 -5.37 -11.22
C LEU A 101 -0.22 -3.85 -11.12
N TYR A 102 0.69 -3.36 -10.29
CA TYR A 102 0.82 -1.94 -10.02
C TYR A 102 1.67 -1.25 -11.06
N SER A 103 1.25 -0.06 -11.47
CA SER A 103 2.02 0.85 -12.30
C SER A 103 1.91 2.27 -11.76
N ALA A 104 2.95 3.07 -11.99
CA ALA A 104 2.99 4.48 -11.63
C ALA A 104 3.26 5.32 -12.87
N ARG A 105 2.62 6.49 -12.94
CA ARG A 105 2.89 7.49 -13.96
C ARG A 105 2.96 8.88 -13.37
N LEU A 106 3.84 9.70 -13.93
CA LEU A 106 3.94 11.11 -13.57
C LEU A 106 2.85 11.86 -14.34
N ALA A 107 2.06 12.65 -13.64
CA ALA A 107 1.01 13.47 -14.23
C ALA A 107 1.46 14.92 -14.41
N GLN A 108 2.18 15.47 -13.43
CA GLN A 108 2.68 16.84 -13.44
C GLN A 108 4.00 16.93 -12.66
N ALA A 109 4.86 17.88 -13.06
CA ALA A 109 6.06 18.27 -12.33
C ALA A 109 6.20 19.80 -12.38
N ALA A 110 6.83 20.39 -11.36
CA ALA A 110 7.05 21.82 -11.29
C ALA A 110 8.39 22.17 -10.65
N ALA A 111 9.01 23.22 -11.17
CA ALA A 111 10.23 23.82 -10.64
C ALA A 111 10.00 24.45 -9.26
N ARG A 112 11.03 24.36 -8.41
CA ARG A 112 11.08 24.96 -7.09
C ARG A 112 11.30 26.46 -7.21
N GLY A 113 10.56 27.23 -6.43
CA GLY A 113 10.67 28.70 -6.38
C GLY A 113 9.89 29.43 -7.47
N THR A 114 9.92 28.95 -8.72
CA THR A 114 9.17 29.57 -9.84
C THR A 114 7.82 28.91 -10.09
N TYR A 115 7.64 27.65 -9.67
CA TYR A 115 6.45 26.83 -9.96
C TYR A 115 6.18 26.65 -11.46
N ALA A 116 7.19 26.91 -12.29
CA ALA A 116 7.09 26.68 -13.73
C ALA A 116 6.87 25.18 -13.97
N PRO A 117 5.94 24.80 -14.86
CA PRO A 117 5.69 23.40 -15.16
C PRO A 117 6.89 22.79 -15.89
N HIS A 118 7.28 21.59 -15.50
CA HIS A 118 8.21 20.74 -16.22
C HIS A 118 7.45 19.70 -17.03
N ASP A 119 8.01 19.26 -18.15
CA ASP A 119 7.42 18.20 -18.98
C ASP A 119 7.49 16.84 -18.24
N PRO A 120 6.36 16.22 -17.87
CA PRO A 120 6.35 14.94 -17.18
C PRO A 120 6.98 13.80 -17.99
N ALA A 121 7.01 13.90 -19.33
CA ALA A 121 7.60 12.88 -20.20
C ALA A 121 9.13 12.81 -20.10
N ALA A 122 9.77 13.86 -19.56
CA ALA A 122 11.22 13.89 -19.35
C ALA A 122 11.68 13.07 -18.12
N TYR A 123 10.75 12.64 -17.28
CA TYR A 123 11.02 11.89 -16.06
C TYR A 123 10.83 10.39 -16.28
N THR A 124 11.53 9.59 -15.49
CA THR A 124 11.24 8.16 -15.36
C THR A 124 10.75 7.87 -13.95
N LEU A 125 9.70 7.06 -13.83
CA LEU A 125 9.23 6.52 -12.56
C LEU A 125 9.40 5.01 -12.58
N THR A 126 9.89 4.45 -11.48
CA THR A 126 9.89 3.01 -11.24
C THR A 126 9.09 2.69 -10.00
N LEU A 127 8.40 1.56 -10.04
CA LEU A 127 7.63 1.01 -8.93
C LEU A 127 8.07 -0.43 -8.70
N LEU A 128 8.86 -0.67 -7.65
CA LEU A 128 9.49 -1.97 -7.39
C LEU A 128 9.26 -2.39 -5.93
N PRO A 129 9.10 -3.68 -5.62
CA PRO A 129 9.06 -4.19 -4.26
C PRO A 129 10.25 -3.76 -3.39
#